data_AF-Q4QPP7-F1
#
_entry.id   AF-Q4QPP7-F1
#
_cell.length_a   1.000
_cell.length_b   1.000
_cell.length_c   1.000
_cell.angle_alpha   90.00
_cell.angle_beta   90.00
_cell.angle_gamma   90.00
#
_symmetry.space_group_name_H-M   'P 1'
#
loop_
_entity.id
_entity.type
_entity.pdbx_description
1 polymer ?
#
loop_
_entity_poly.entity_id
_entity_poly.type
_entity_poly.pdbx_seq_one_letter_code
_entity_poly.pdbx_strand_id
1 'polypeptide(L)'
;MMDKNGYLKVTDFGFAKKVETRTMTLCGTPEYLPPEIIQSKPYGTSVDWWAFGVLVFEFVAGHSPFSAHNRDVMSMYNKICEADYKMPSYFSGALRHLVDHLLQVDLSKRFGNLINGNRDIKEHEWFKDVEWIPLLNQTVNAPYVPNISNPEDISNFDKVSDKPRPKAKTMRHEEAFADF
;
A
#
# COMPACT_ATOMS: atom_id res chain seq x y z
N MET A 1 10.46 -0.30 -1.91
CA MET A 1 11.95 -0.26 -1.80
C MET A 1 12.38 1.16 -1.44
N MET A 2 13.63 1.35 -1.01
CA MET A 2 14.21 2.65 -0.71
C MET A 2 15.48 2.85 -1.54
N ASP A 3 15.70 4.05 -2.08
CA ASP A 3 16.92 4.37 -2.82
C ASP A 3 18.07 4.84 -1.91
N LYS A 4 19.24 5.08 -2.51
CA LYS A 4 20.44 5.54 -1.82
C LYS A 4 20.31 6.88 -1.09
N ASN A 5 19.28 7.67 -1.40
CA ASN A 5 19.02 8.97 -0.77
C ASN A 5 17.91 8.86 0.29
N GLY A 6 17.38 7.66 0.56
CA GLY A 6 16.31 7.45 1.52
C GLY A 6 14.89 7.63 0.96
N TYR A 7 14.74 7.85 -0.35
CA TYR A 7 13.43 8.03 -0.98
C TYR A 7 12.80 6.69 -1.36
N LEU A 8 11.48 6.60 -1.19
CA LEU A 8 10.74 5.40 -1.54
C LEU A 8 10.67 5.22 -3.06
N LYS A 9 10.89 3.98 -3.51
CA LYS A 9 10.60 3.49 -4.86
C LYS A 9 9.55 2.40 -4.77
N VAL A 10 8.40 2.66 -5.38
CA VAL A 10 7.34 1.65 -5.54
C VAL A 10 7.81 0.64 -6.58
N THR A 11 7.61 -0.63 -6.29
CA THR A 11 7.97 -1.76 -7.15
C THR A 11 6.77 -2.71 -7.24
N ASP A 12 6.88 -3.74 -8.07
CA ASP A 12 5.87 -4.76 -8.29
C ASP A 12 4.52 -4.20 -8.79
N PHE A 13 4.47 -3.96 -10.11
CA PHE A 13 3.28 -3.48 -10.81
C PHE A 13 2.41 -4.64 -11.32
N GLY A 14 2.56 -5.86 -10.76
CA GLY A 14 1.84 -7.06 -11.23
C GLY A 14 0.31 -6.96 -11.18
N PHE A 15 -0.22 -6.08 -10.33
CA PHE A 15 -1.66 -5.78 -10.24
C PHE A 15 -2.04 -4.39 -10.75
N ALA A 16 -1.07 -3.60 -11.23
CA ALA A 16 -1.36 -2.29 -11.78
C ALA A 16 -2.20 -2.43 -13.06
N LYS A 17 -3.26 -1.63 -13.15
CA LYS A 17 -4.23 -1.74 -14.24
C LYS A 17 -4.75 -0.36 -14.62
N LYS A 18 -4.81 -0.08 -15.93
CA LYS A 18 -5.57 1.07 -16.44
C LYS A 18 -7.06 0.77 -16.31
N VAL A 19 -7.75 1.56 -15.49
CA VAL A 19 -9.19 1.41 -15.24
C VAL A 19 -9.86 2.78 -15.50
N GLU A 20 -10.88 2.80 -16.36
CA GLU A 20 -11.62 4.05 -16.65
C GLU A 20 -12.67 4.36 -15.59
N THR A 21 -13.34 3.33 -15.08
CA THR A 21 -14.42 3.49 -14.08
C THR A 21 -14.28 2.49 -12.95
N ARG A 22 -14.48 1.20 -13.22
CA ARG A 22 -14.44 0.14 -12.23
C ARG A 22 -13.80 -1.14 -12.74
N THR A 23 -13.35 -1.97 -11.81
CA THR A 23 -12.92 -3.34 -12.08
C THR A 23 -13.37 -4.29 -10.97
N MET A 24 -13.12 -5.60 -11.12
CA MET A 24 -13.63 -6.65 -10.23
C MET A 24 -12.62 -7.77 -9.94
N THR A 25 -11.38 -7.66 -10.42
CA THR A 25 -10.37 -8.69 -10.17
C THR A 25 -10.05 -8.78 -8.68
N LEU A 26 -10.21 -9.94 -8.06
CA LEU A 26 -9.76 -10.16 -6.68
C LEU A 26 -8.25 -10.41 -6.70
N CYS A 27 -7.48 -9.43 -6.24
CA CYS A 27 -6.03 -9.49 -6.17
C CYS A 27 -5.51 -8.56 -5.06
N GLY A 28 -4.28 -8.80 -4.61
CA GLY A 28 -3.64 -8.08 -3.52
C GLY A 28 -3.28 -8.97 -2.34
N THR A 29 -2.63 -8.37 -1.34
CA THR A 29 -2.24 -9.05 -0.10
C THR A 29 -3.40 -8.98 0.90
N PRO A 30 -3.82 -10.09 1.54
CA PRO A 30 -5.04 -10.15 2.36
C PRO A 30 -5.24 -9.01 3.35
N GLU A 31 -4.21 -8.60 4.09
CA GLU A 31 -4.29 -7.55 5.12
C GLU A 31 -4.53 -6.13 4.57
N TYR A 32 -4.24 -5.93 3.28
CA TYR A 32 -4.35 -4.65 2.58
C TYR A 32 -5.62 -4.55 1.73
N LEU A 33 -6.38 -5.65 1.61
CA LEU A 33 -7.60 -5.66 0.81
C LEU A 33 -8.68 -4.77 1.46
N PRO A 34 -9.36 -3.90 0.70
CA PRO A 34 -10.50 -3.16 1.19
C PRO A 34 -11.78 -4.01 1.21
N PRO A 35 -12.81 -3.59 1.97
CA PRO A 35 -14.07 -4.31 2.11
C PRO A 35 -14.75 -4.65 0.78
N GLU A 36 -14.75 -3.70 -0.17
CA GLU A 36 -15.40 -3.87 -1.46
C GLU A 36 -14.75 -4.96 -2.34
N ILE A 37 -13.43 -5.19 -2.22
CA ILE A 37 -12.77 -6.29 -2.94
C ILE A 37 -13.11 -7.64 -2.30
N ILE A 38 -13.08 -7.72 -0.96
CA ILE A 38 -13.44 -8.94 -0.21
C ILE A 38 -14.89 -9.34 -0.52
N GLN A 39 -15.79 -8.36 -0.62
CA GLN A 39 -17.20 -8.57 -0.92
C GLN A 39 -17.50 -8.74 -2.42
N SER A 40 -16.47 -8.88 -3.27
CA SER A 40 -16.60 -9.05 -4.73
C SER A 40 -17.42 -7.94 -5.42
N LYS A 41 -17.36 -6.71 -4.91
CA LYS A 41 -18.05 -5.56 -5.49
C LYS A 41 -17.18 -4.87 -6.55
N PRO A 42 -17.77 -4.27 -7.59
CA PRO A 42 -17.03 -3.40 -8.49
C PRO A 42 -16.38 -2.24 -7.75
N TYR A 43 -15.08 -2.04 -7.95
CA TYR A 43 -14.30 -1.04 -7.23
C TYR A 43 -13.54 -0.11 -8.19
N GLY A 44 -13.21 1.09 -7.72
CA GLY A 44 -12.43 2.10 -8.43
C GLY A 44 -11.08 2.35 -7.75
N THR A 45 -10.50 3.53 -7.93
CA THR A 45 -9.20 3.93 -7.37
C THR A 45 -9.20 4.13 -5.85
N SER A 46 -10.38 4.14 -5.20
CA SER A 46 -10.53 4.29 -3.75
C SER A 46 -9.90 3.16 -2.92
N VAL A 47 -9.59 2.03 -3.57
CA VAL A 47 -8.94 0.88 -2.95
C VAL A 47 -7.50 1.19 -2.54
N ASP A 48 -6.81 2.04 -3.31
CA ASP A 48 -5.44 2.46 -3.00
C ASP A 48 -5.38 3.34 -1.75
N TRP A 49 -6.42 4.17 -1.53
CA TRP A 49 -6.51 4.99 -0.31
C TRP A 49 -6.79 4.17 0.95
N TRP A 50 -7.53 3.07 0.82
CA TRP A 50 -7.66 2.11 1.93
C TRP A 50 -6.31 1.46 2.25
N ALA A 51 -5.61 0.93 1.23
CA ALA A 51 -4.29 0.33 1.40
C ALA A 51 -3.27 1.33 1.98
N PHE A 52 -3.37 2.60 1.59
CA PHE A 52 -2.59 3.69 2.20
C PHE A 52 -2.92 3.88 3.70
N GLY A 53 -4.20 3.82 4.08
CA GLY A 53 -4.61 3.85 5.49
C GLY A 53 -4.03 2.69 6.30
N VAL A 54 -4.03 1.48 5.74
CA VAL A 54 -3.40 0.29 6.35
C VAL A 54 -1.89 0.52 6.53
N LEU A 55 -1.21 1.04 5.49
CA LEU A 55 0.22 1.32 5.53
C LEU A 55 0.60 2.39 6.57
N VAL A 56 -0.16 3.49 6.63
CA VAL A 56 0.05 4.56 7.61
C VAL A 56 -0.13 4.03 9.04
N PHE A 57 -1.17 3.23 9.27
CA PHE A 57 -1.35 2.56 10.56
C PHE A 57 -0.13 1.69 10.89
N GLU A 58 0.29 0.83 9.97
CA GLU A 58 1.38 -0.12 10.19
C GLU A 58 2.73 0.56 10.47
N PHE A 59 3.05 1.65 9.75
CA PHE A 59 4.28 2.41 9.98
C PHE A 59 4.38 3.02 11.39
N VAL A 60 3.24 3.40 12.00
CA VAL A 60 3.24 4.01 13.33
C VAL A 60 3.00 2.96 14.43
N ALA A 61 2.17 1.94 14.17
CA ALA A 61 1.84 0.91 15.15
C ALA A 61 2.87 -0.23 15.21
N GLY A 62 3.61 -0.47 14.12
CA GLY A 62 4.51 -1.62 13.97
C GLY A 62 3.80 -2.95 13.67
N HIS A 63 2.48 -2.92 13.43
CA HIS A 63 1.68 -4.08 13.06
C HIS A 63 0.45 -3.67 12.23
N SER A 64 -0.12 -4.61 11.47
CA SER A 64 -1.35 -4.39 10.70
C SER A 64 -2.58 -4.12 11.61
N PRO A 65 -3.50 -3.21 11.23
CA PRO A 65 -4.72 -2.92 11.98
C PRO A 65 -5.67 -4.13 12.07
N PHE A 66 -5.65 -5.00 11.05
CA PHE A 66 -6.57 -6.14 10.94
C PHE A 66 -5.90 -7.48 11.25
N SER A 67 -4.73 -7.46 11.89
CA SER A 67 -4.04 -8.68 12.29
C SER A 67 -4.96 -9.61 13.08
N ALA A 68 -4.96 -10.89 12.69
CA ALA A 68 -5.78 -11.94 13.28
C ALA A 68 -4.88 -12.98 13.98
N HIS A 69 -5.36 -13.51 15.11
CA HIS A 69 -4.69 -14.60 15.80
C HIS A 69 -4.59 -15.82 14.86
N ASN A 70 -3.46 -16.52 14.90
CA ASN A 70 -3.19 -17.70 14.07
C ASN A 70 -3.32 -17.49 12.55
N ARG A 71 -3.29 -16.24 12.06
CA ARG A 71 -3.42 -15.91 10.64
C ARG A 71 -4.73 -16.42 10.01
N ASP A 72 -5.82 -16.45 10.79
CA ASP A 72 -7.14 -16.76 10.25
C ASP A 72 -7.62 -15.64 9.31
N VAL A 73 -7.58 -15.96 8.01
CA VAL A 73 -7.96 -15.04 6.94
C VAL A 73 -9.45 -14.68 6.99
N MET A 74 -10.33 -15.61 7.39
CA MET A 74 -11.77 -15.30 7.48
C MET A 74 -12.07 -14.35 8.62
N SER A 75 -11.43 -14.53 9.78
CA SER A 75 -11.53 -13.58 10.89
C SER A 75 -11.01 -12.19 10.49
N MET A 76 -9.88 -12.12 9.79
CA MET A 76 -9.33 -10.87 9.26
C MET A 76 -10.29 -10.19 8.28
N TYR A 77 -10.89 -10.94 7.35
CA TYR A 77 -11.85 -10.40 6.39
C TYR A 77 -13.11 -9.85 7.06
N ASN A 78 -13.61 -10.50 8.10
CA ASN A 78 -14.72 -9.97 8.89
C ASN A 78 -14.35 -8.63 9.55
N LYS A 79 -13.18 -8.56 10.19
CA LYS A 79 -12.67 -7.30 10.77
C LYS A 79 -12.53 -6.19 9.74
N ILE A 80 -12.00 -6.50 8.55
CA ILE A 80 -11.87 -5.53 7.46
C ILE A 80 -13.26 -5.02 7.04
N CYS A 81 -14.22 -5.92 6.82
CA CYS A 81 -15.56 -5.56 6.39
C CYS A 81 -16.33 -4.69 7.40
N GLU A 82 -16.01 -4.83 8.68
CA GLU A 82 -16.60 -4.04 9.78
C GLU A 82 -15.74 -2.84 10.18
N ALA A 83 -14.54 -2.68 9.60
CA ALA A 83 -13.49 -1.79 10.08
C ALA A 83 -13.24 -1.94 11.59
N ASP A 84 -13.25 -3.17 12.10
CA ASP A 84 -12.95 -3.50 13.50
C ASP A 84 -11.43 -3.57 13.73
N TYR A 85 -10.88 -2.45 14.19
CA TYR A 85 -9.50 -2.33 14.63
C TYR A 85 -9.40 -1.36 15.81
N LYS A 86 -8.32 -1.47 16.58
CA LYS A 86 -8.06 -0.59 17.73
C LYS A 86 -6.80 0.22 17.48
N MET A 87 -6.95 1.54 17.48
CA MET A 87 -5.82 2.45 17.39
C MET A 87 -5.05 2.49 18.71
N PRO A 88 -3.72 2.30 18.70
CA PRO A 88 -2.89 2.41 19.89
C PRO A 88 -3.07 3.74 20.63
N SER A 89 -2.98 3.76 21.96
CA SER A 89 -3.22 4.96 22.78
C SER A 89 -2.31 6.14 22.42
N TYR A 90 -1.09 5.86 21.95
CA TYR A 90 -0.08 6.87 21.58
C TYR A 90 -0.32 7.53 20.21
N PHE A 91 -1.33 7.13 19.44
CA PHE A 91 -1.68 7.86 18.21
C PHE A 91 -2.19 9.26 18.55
N SER A 92 -1.63 10.28 17.90
CA SER A 92 -2.10 11.67 18.01
C SER A 92 -3.53 11.81 17.49
N GLY A 93 -4.25 12.84 17.94
CA GLY A 93 -5.62 13.11 17.46
C GLY A 93 -5.70 13.23 15.93
N ALA A 94 -4.75 13.95 15.33
CA ALA A 94 -4.65 14.08 13.88
C ALA A 94 -4.39 12.73 13.18
N LEU A 95 -3.51 11.88 13.71
CA LEU A 95 -3.27 10.57 13.11
C LEU A 95 -4.53 9.69 13.17
N ARG A 96 -5.21 9.67 14.32
CA ARG A 96 -6.46 8.90 14.49
C ARG A 96 -7.51 9.35 13.48
N HIS A 97 -7.73 10.66 13.39
CA HIS A 97 -8.69 11.23 12.46
C HIS A 97 -8.36 10.87 11.00
N LEU A 98 -7.09 10.94 10.59
CA LEU A 98 -6.67 10.56 9.24
C LEU A 98 -6.97 9.08 8.97
N VAL A 99 -6.54 8.18 9.87
CA VAL A 99 -6.70 6.73 9.68
C VAL A 99 -8.18 6.34 9.66
N ASP A 100 -9.02 6.93 10.52
CA ASP A 100 -10.48 6.68 10.52
C ASP A 100 -11.12 7.06 9.18
N HIS A 101 -10.65 8.12 8.52
CA HIS A 101 -11.19 8.56 7.22
C HIS A 101 -10.62 7.78 6.03
N LEU A 102 -9.43 7.18 6.16
CA LEU A 102 -8.86 6.29 5.14
C LEU A 102 -9.42 4.87 5.23
N LEU A 103 -9.52 4.32 6.44
CA LEU A 103 -10.08 3.00 6.75
C LEU A 103 -11.61 3.05 6.90
N GLN A 104 -12.25 3.80 6.00
CA GLN A 104 -13.69 3.99 5.97
C GLN A 104 -14.37 2.98 5.03
N VAL A 105 -15.29 2.18 5.55
CA VAL A 105 -16.05 1.18 4.76
C VAL A 105 -16.98 1.87 3.77
N ASP A 106 -17.60 2.98 4.17
CA ASP A 106 -18.48 3.77 3.31
C ASP A 106 -17.65 4.61 2.31
N LEU A 107 -17.63 4.18 1.04
CA LEU A 107 -16.89 4.85 -0.02
C LEU A 107 -17.23 6.33 -0.19
N SER A 108 -18.45 6.76 0.17
CA SER A 108 -18.86 8.16 0.09
C SER A 108 -18.23 9.06 1.16
N LYS A 109 -17.54 8.45 2.14
CA LYS A 109 -16.88 9.12 3.26
C LYS A 109 -15.38 8.88 3.30
N ARG A 110 -14.85 8.00 2.43
CA ARG A 110 -13.42 7.68 2.39
C ARG A 110 -12.62 8.82 1.78
N PHE A 111 -11.61 9.29 2.51
CA PHE A 111 -10.67 10.28 1.99
C PHE A 111 -9.98 9.80 0.72
N GLY A 112 -9.73 10.73 -0.20
CA GLY A 112 -9.25 10.40 -1.54
C GLY A 112 -10.36 10.05 -2.54
N ASN A 113 -11.57 9.72 -2.07
CA ASN A 113 -12.73 9.42 -2.91
C ASN A 113 -13.87 10.47 -2.79
N LEU A 114 -13.63 11.56 -2.05
CA LEU A 114 -14.57 12.68 -1.94
C LEU A 114 -14.35 13.68 -3.09
N ILE A 115 -15.14 14.77 -3.10
CA ILE A 115 -15.09 15.79 -4.15
C ILE A 115 -13.72 16.47 -4.28
N ASN A 116 -12.97 16.61 -3.19
CA ASN A 116 -11.63 17.19 -3.21
C ASN A 116 -10.53 16.16 -3.54
N GLY A 117 -10.88 14.88 -3.66
CA GLY A 117 -9.97 13.80 -3.99
C GLY A 117 -8.79 13.71 -3.02
N ASN A 118 -7.57 13.72 -3.56
CA ASN A 118 -6.35 13.62 -2.77
C ASN A 118 -6.06 14.85 -1.89
N ARG A 119 -6.73 15.99 -2.10
CA ARG A 119 -6.49 17.19 -1.29
C ARG A 119 -6.94 17.02 0.15
N ASP A 120 -8.02 16.28 0.39
CA ASP A 120 -8.49 15.96 1.75
C ASP A 120 -7.40 15.26 2.59
N ILE A 121 -6.48 14.56 1.92
CA ILE A 121 -5.32 13.90 2.55
C ILE A 121 -4.15 14.87 2.62
N LYS A 122 -3.79 15.53 1.52
CA LYS A 122 -2.61 16.41 1.46
C LYS A 122 -2.69 17.63 2.38
N GLU A 123 -3.89 18.14 2.62
CA GLU A 123 -4.16 19.32 3.46
C GLU A 123 -4.58 18.92 4.88
N HIS A 124 -4.62 17.62 5.18
CA HIS A 124 -4.98 17.12 6.50
C HIS A 124 -3.96 17.56 7.57
N GLU A 125 -4.43 17.81 8.80
CA GLU A 125 -3.58 18.29 9.91
C GLU A 125 -2.35 17.40 10.17
N TRP A 126 -2.49 16.09 9.98
CA TRP A 126 -1.36 15.14 10.14
C TRP A 126 -0.21 15.37 9.15
N PHE A 127 -0.51 15.96 7.98
CA PHE A 127 0.47 16.30 6.95
C PHE A 127 0.82 17.80 6.91
N LYS A 128 0.41 18.59 7.90
CA LYS A 128 0.60 20.06 7.89
C LYS A 128 2.06 20.50 7.72
N ASP A 129 3.00 19.69 8.21
CA ASP A 129 4.44 19.98 8.18
C ASP A 129 5.12 19.38 6.92
N VAL A 130 4.35 18.79 5.99
CA VAL A 130 4.89 18.20 4.76
C VAL A 130 4.92 19.23 3.64
N GLU A 131 6.13 19.57 3.21
CA GLU A 131 6.35 20.39 2.03
C GLU A 131 6.32 19.54 0.75
N TRP A 132 5.13 19.43 0.14
CA TRP A 132 4.89 18.54 -1.01
C TRP A 132 5.77 18.79 -2.23
N ILE A 133 6.11 20.05 -2.54
CA ILE A 133 6.92 20.40 -3.71
C ILE A 133 8.41 20.06 -3.50
N PRO A 134 9.05 20.47 -2.38
CA PRO A 134 10.36 19.95 -1.99
C PRO A 134 10.44 18.42 -1.94
N LEU A 135 9.42 17.75 -1.39
CA LEU A 135 9.38 16.29 -1.34
C LEU A 135 9.37 15.67 -2.74
N LEU A 136 8.54 16.20 -3.65
CA LEU A 136 8.49 15.76 -5.05
C LEU A 136 9.83 15.96 -5.77
N ASN A 137 10.48 17.09 -5.52
CA ASN A 137 11.79 17.43 -6.09
C ASN A 137 12.96 16.73 -5.39
N GLN A 138 12.69 15.89 -4.39
CA GLN A 138 13.66 15.15 -3.59
C GLN A 138 14.70 16.04 -2.87
N THR A 139 14.28 17.22 -2.41
CA THR A 139 15.14 18.16 -1.68
C THR A 139 14.96 18.11 -0.17
N VAL A 140 13.99 17.35 0.32
CA VAL A 140 13.80 17.09 1.77
C VAL A 140 14.80 16.03 2.22
N ASN A 141 15.41 16.22 3.39
CA ASN A 141 16.31 15.20 3.94
C ASN A 141 15.48 14.00 4.44
N ALA A 142 15.81 12.80 3.96
CA ALA A 142 15.16 11.59 4.44
C ALA A 142 15.54 11.31 5.91
N PRO A 143 14.59 10.85 6.75
CA PRO A 143 14.88 10.51 8.15
C PRO A 143 15.81 9.30 8.30
N TYR A 144 15.86 8.46 7.28
CA TYR A 144 16.74 7.31 7.20
C TYR A 144 17.32 7.21 5.80
N VAL A 145 18.64 7.03 5.72
CA VAL A 145 19.38 6.78 4.49
C VAL A 145 20.01 5.39 4.64
N PRO A 146 19.76 4.45 3.72
CA PRO A 146 20.27 3.10 3.84
C PRO A 146 21.79 3.08 3.70
N ASN A 147 22.45 2.29 4.54
CA ASN A 147 23.88 2.07 4.42
C ASN A 147 24.17 1.11 3.26
N ILE A 148 24.85 1.60 2.23
CA ILE A 148 25.30 0.82 1.07
C ILE A 148 26.76 1.16 0.78
N SER A 149 27.57 0.16 0.54
CA SER A 149 28.99 0.32 0.20
C SER A 149 29.20 0.70 -1.26
N ASN A 150 28.34 0.24 -2.16
CA ASN A 150 28.40 0.46 -3.60
C ASN A 150 27.03 0.18 -4.26
N PRO A 151 26.82 0.50 -5.55
CA PRO A 151 25.54 0.32 -6.23
C PRO A 151 25.04 -1.14 -6.36
N GLU A 152 25.92 -2.12 -6.25
CA GLU A 152 25.59 -3.56 -6.31
C GLU A 152 25.47 -4.19 -4.92
N ASP A 153 25.53 -3.38 -3.86
CA ASP A 153 25.46 -3.86 -2.49
C ASP A 153 24.06 -4.43 -2.17
N ILE A 154 24.01 -5.75 -1.95
CA ILE A 154 22.80 -6.48 -1.59
C ILE A 154 22.67 -6.74 -0.08
N SER A 155 23.49 -6.11 0.77
CA SER A 155 23.49 -6.34 2.22
C SER A 155 22.16 -6.04 2.92
N ASN A 156 21.34 -5.17 2.33
CA ASN A 156 20.02 -4.80 2.83
C ASN A 156 18.89 -5.75 2.37
N PHE A 157 19.23 -6.82 1.63
CA PHE A 157 18.29 -7.85 1.18
C PHE A 157 18.53 -9.17 1.89
N ASP A 158 17.47 -9.96 2.03
CA ASP A 158 17.59 -11.33 2.53
C ASP A 158 18.44 -12.19 1.60
N LYS A 159 19.26 -13.06 2.19
CA LYS A 159 20.04 -14.04 1.42
C LYS A 159 19.11 -15.13 0.91
N VAL A 160 18.83 -15.11 -0.39
CA VAL A 160 18.06 -16.15 -1.08
C VAL A 160 19.02 -17.09 -1.79
N SER A 161 18.75 -18.39 -1.77
CA SER A 161 19.55 -19.37 -2.50
C SER A 161 19.35 -19.24 -4.02
N ASP A 162 20.45 -19.25 -4.76
CA ASP A 162 20.39 -19.32 -6.21
C ASP A 162 19.78 -20.65 -6.66
N LYS A 163 18.57 -20.56 -7.20
CA LYS A 163 17.95 -21.69 -7.90
C LYS A 163 18.36 -21.61 -9.37
N PRO A 164 18.85 -22.71 -9.97
CA PRO A 164 19.14 -22.73 -11.40
C PRO A 164 17.87 -22.36 -12.18
N ARG A 165 18.01 -21.46 -13.14
CA ARG A 165 16.92 -21.03 -14.04
C ARG A 165 17.09 -21.78 -15.38
N PRO A 166 16.51 -22.99 -15.54
CA PRO A 166 16.66 -23.73 -16.78
C PRO A 166 16.01 -22.95 -17.93
N LYS A 167 16.74 -22.79 -19.03
CA LYS A 167 16.17 -22.26 -20.27
C LYS A 167 15.40 -23.38 -20.98
N ALA A 168 14.16 -23.11 -21.35
CA ALA A 168 13.38 -24.06 -22.15
C ALA A 168 14.04 -24.23 -23.54
N LYS A 169 13.98 -25.46 -24.08
CA LYS A 169 14.49 -25.75 -25.44
C LYS A 169 13.59 -25.22 -26.55
N THR A 170 12.34 -24.92 -26.23
CA THR A 170 11.33 -24.42 -27.16
C THR A 170 10.67 -23.19 -26.58
N MET A 171 10.21 -22.29 -27.46
CA MET A 171 9.38 -21.16 -27.08
C MET A 171 8.07 -21.68 -26.49
N ARG A 172 7.65 -21.10 -25.37
CA ARG A 172 6.41 -21.47 -24.68
C ARG A 172 5.53 -20.23 -24.59
N HIS A 173 4.23 -20.40 -24.83
CA HIS A 173 3.22 -19.36 -24.67
C HIS A 173 3.45 -18.11 -25.55
N GLU A 174 4.04 -18.28 -26.74
CA GLU A 174 4.29 -17.19 -27.69
C GLU A 174 3.04 -16.32 -27.93
N GLU A 175 1.90 -16.94 -28.23
CA GLU A 175 0.64 -16.23 -28.45
C GLU A 175 0.15 -15.45 -27.21
N ALA A 176 0.37 -15.98 -26.01
CA ALA A 176 -0.10 -15.34 -24.77
C ALA A 176 0.76 -14.14 -24.35
N PHE A 177 1.99 -14.04 -24.84
CA PHE A 177 2.94 -12.95 -24.53
C PHE A 177 3.36 -12.18 -25.79
N ALA A 178 2.57 -12.23 -26.87
CA ALA A 178 2.90 -11.58 -28.13
C ALA A 178 3.07 -10.05 -28.00
N ASP A 179 2.37 -9.44 -27.04
CA ASP A 179 2.38 -8.00 -26.76
C ASP A 179 3.18 -7.62 -25.50
N PHE A 180 4.07 -8.50 -25.00
CA PHE A 180 4.90 -8.24 -23.81
C PHE A 180 6.12 -7.37 -24.10
#